data_AF-A0A976LIK8-F1
#
_entry.id   AF-A0A976LIK8-F1
#
_cell.length_a   1.000
_cell.length_b   1.000
_cell.length_c   1.000
_cell.angle_alpha   90.00
_cell.angle_beta   90.00
_cell.angle_gamma   90.00
#
_symmetry.space_group_name_H-M   'P 1'
#
loop_
_entity.id
_entity.type
_entity.pdbx_description
1 polymer ?
#
loop_
_entity_poly.entity_id
_entity_poly.type
_entity_poly.pdbx_seq_one_letter_code
_entity_poly.pdbx_strand_id
1 'polypeptide(L)' 'MVPEQRRDLIAQAAYFIAERRGFAPGNEIEDWLQAEAEIDACMKAALQ' A
#
# COMPACT_ATOMS: atom_id res chain seq x y z
N MET A 1 13.07 -7.14 -6.79
CA MET A 1 11.99 -6.20 -7.19
C MET A 1 12.62 -4.83 -7.33
N VAL A 2 12.36 -4.11 -8.43
CA VAL A 2 12.91 -2.76 -8.66
C VAL A 2 12.14 -1.76 -7.77
N PRO A 3 12.76 -0.69 -7.23
CA PRO A 3 12.05 0.30 -6.40
C PRO A 3 10.76 0.88 -7.00
N GLU A 4 10.66 0.92 -8.34
CA GLU A 4 9.44 1.32 -9.06
C GLU A 4 8.27 0.33 -8.83
N GLN A 5 8.53 -0.98 -8.91
CA GLN A 5 7.53 -2.01 -8.67
C GLN A 5 7.02 -2.03 -7.23
N ARG A 6 7.86 -1.68 -6.25
CA ARG A 6 7.40 -1.52 -4.86
C ARG A 6 6.36 -0.40 -4.77
N ARG A 7 6.63 0.75 -5.38
CA ARG A 7 5.73 1.91 -5.35
C ARG A 7 4.41 1.63 -6.06
N ASP A 8 4.43 0.92 -7.18
CA ASP A 8 3.20 0.54 -7.89
C ASP A 8 2.29 -0.36 -7.04
N LEU A 9 2.88 -1.33 -6.34
CA LEU A 9 2.14 -2.21 -5.43
C LEU A 9 1.54 -1.44 -4.25
N ILE A 10 2.29 -0.50 -3.68
CA ILE A 10 1.81 0.37 -2.60
C ILE A 10 0.67 1.25 -3.09
N ALA A 11 0.81 1.90 -4.24
CA ALA A 11 -0.23 2.75 -4.81
C ALA A 11 -1.51 1.97 -5.08
N GLN A 12 -1.40 0.76 -5.61
CA GLN A 12 -2.53 -0.12 -5.86
C GLN A 12 -3.20 -0.59 -4.56
N ALA A 13 -2.41 -0.95 -3.54
CA ALA A 13 -2.95 -1.30 -2.22
C ALA A 13 -3.65 -0.09 -1.57
N ALA A 14 -3.03 1.09 -1.59
CA ALA A 14 -3.63 2.31 -1.05
C ALA A 14 -4.96 2.65 -1.74
N TYR A 15 -5.03 2.47 -3.07
CA TYR A 15 -6.28 2.61 -3.82
C TYR A 15 -7.38 1.66 -3.33
N PHE A 16 -7.08 0.37 -3.14
CA PHE A 16 -8.06 -0.59 -2.65
C PHE A 16 -8.50 -0.30 -1.22
N ILE A 17 -7.59 0.12 -0.35
CA ILE A 17 -7.97 0.46 1.02
C ILE A 17 -8.84 1.73 0.98
N ALA A 18 -8.52 2.74 0.17
CA ALA A 18 -9.37 3.93 -0.06
C ALA A 18 -10.75 3.57 -0.62
N GLU A 19 -10.82 2.65 -1.59
CA GLU A 19 -12.07 2.15 -2.16
C GLU A 19 -12.95 1.47 -1.09
N ARG A 20 -12.36 0.67 -0.20
CA ARG A 20 -13.10 -0.01 0.89
C ARG A 20 -13.73 0.95 1.91
N ARG A 21 -13.19 2.15 2.06
CA ARG A 21 -13.76 3.24 2.88
C ARG A 21 -14.58 4.25 2.06
N GLY A 22 -14.78 3.99 0.77
CA GLY A 22 -15.57 4.86 -0.11
C GLY A 22 -14.88 6.18 -0.45
N PHE A 23 -13.55 6.18 -0.52
CA PHE A 23 -12.72 7.36 -0.83
C PHE A 23 -13.00 8.57 0.08
N ALA A 24 -13.24 8.32 1.37
CA ALA A 24 -13.45 9.37 2.36
C ALA A 24 -12.22 10.31 2.41
N PRO A 25 -12.39 11.63 2.22
CA PRO A 25 -11.28 12.58 2.22
C PRO A 25 -10.62 12.67 3.60
N GLY A 26 -9.33 13.00 3.62
CA GLY A 26 -8.56 13.22 4.85
C GLY A 26 -7.80 11.99 5.38
N ASN A 27 -7.96 10.81 4.76
CA ASN A 27 -7.24 9.60 5.17
C ASN A 27 -6.13 9.20 4.19
N GLU A 28 -5.97 9.90 3.07
CA GLU A 28 -5.03 9.59 1.96
C GLU A 28 -3.63 9.15 2.42
N ILE A 29 -3.10 9.81 3.46
CA ILE A 29 -1.79 9.50 4.02
C ILE A 29 -1.82 8.21 4.85
N GLU A 30 -2.84 8.01 5.68
CA GLU A 30 -3.01 6.76 6.44
C GLU A 30 -3.19 5.57 5.49
N ASP A 31 -3.94 5.78 4.42
CA ASP A 31 -4.17 4.82 3.35
C ASP A 31 -2.86 4.33 2.73
N TRP A 32 -1.99 5.29 2.44
CA TRP A 32 -0.66 5.04 1.89
C TRP A 32 0.25 4.35 2.92
N LEU A 33 0.30 4.84 4.16
CA LEU A 33 1.13 4.25 5.22
C LEU A 33 0.75 2.81 5.53
N GLN A 34 -0.56 2.51 5.55
CA GLN A 34 -1.04 1.14 5.72
C GLN A 34 -0.60 0.26 4.55
N ALA A 35 -0.78 0.73 3.32
CA ALA A 35 -0.33 0.03 2.12
C ALA A 35 1.19 -0.23 2.12
N GLU A 36 2.00 0.75 2.53
CA GLU A 36 3.45 0.56 2.66
C GLU A 36 3.81 -0.53 3.65
N ALA A 37 3.18 -0.55 4.82
CA ALA A 37 3.41 -1.56 5.84
C ALA A 37 3.02 -2.96 5.36
N GLU A 38 1.89 -3.11 4.69
CA GLU A 38 1.41 -4.39 4.15
C GLU A 38 2.36 -4.93 3.07
N ILE A 39 2.76 -4.08 2.12
CA ILE A 39 3.68 -4.46 1.04
C ILE A 39 5.07 -4.77 1.59
N ASP A 40 5.60 -3.98 2.52
CA ASP A 40 6.90 -4.25 3.14
C ASP A 40 6.89 -5.55 3.95
N ALA A 41 5.81 -5.84 4.66
CA ALA A 41 5.65 -7.10 5.39
C ALA A 41 5.61 -8.29 4.42
N CYS A 42 4.84 -8.18 3.33
CA CYS A 42 4.76 -9.21 2.29
C CYS A 42 6.12 -9.44 1.62
N MET A 43 6.87 -8.37 1.31
CA MET A 43 8.21 -8.48 0.73
C MET A 43 9.21 -9.11 1.69
N LYS A 44 9.17 -8.76 2.99
CA LYS A 44 10.03 -9.39 4.00
C LYS A 44 9.71 -10.87 4.15
N ALA A 45 8.44 -11.24 4.17
CA ALA A 45 8.00 -12.63 4.27
C ALA A 45 8.37 -13.47 3.03
N ALA A 46 8.36 -12.87 1.84
CA ALA A 46 8.75 -13.54 0.59
C ALA A 46 10.27 -13.73 0.43
N LEU A 47 11.08 -13.09 1.27
CA LEU A 47 12.55 -13.17 1.25
C LEU A 47 13.14 -14.07 2.35
N GLN A 48 12.28 -14.69 3.17
CA GLN A 48 12.64 -15.66 4.21
C GLN A 48 12.27 -17.08 3.78
#